data_AF-A0A7J5WNB1-F1
#
_entry.id   AF-A0A7J5WNB1-F1
#
_cell.length_a   1.000
_cell.length_b   1.000
_cell.length_c   1.000
_cell.angle_alpha   90.00
_cell.angle_beta   90.00
_cell.angle_gamma   90.00
#
_symmetry.space_group_name_H-M   'P 1'
#
loop_
_entity.id
_entity.type
_entity.pdbx_description
1 polymer ?
#
loop_
_entity_poly.entity_id
_entity_poly.type
_entity_poly.pdbx_seq_one_letter_code
_entity_poly.pdbx_strand_id
1 'polypeptide(L)'
;MMPDEFLPSVDLDFLESQILGCGKVLLDSKVKVGNTTSYVLDNNKAMHKRLIIIRELKVNEVNFENATSLAIRLGFMGALLEWYKTNKNWKDGGYFEH
;
A
#
# COMPACT_ATOMS: atom_id res chain seq x y z
N MET A 1 -18.29 -10.04 -2.79
CA MET A 1 -17.65 -8.98 -3.60
C MET A 1 -16.60 -9.68 -4.43
N MET A 2 -16.78 -9.76 -5.75
CA MET A 2 -15.79 -10.35 -6.64
C MET A 2 -14.59 -9.38 -6.71
N PRO A 3 -13.35 -9.85 -6.58
CA PRO A 3 -12.19 -8.99 -6.80
C PRO A 3 -12.15 -8.65 -8.29
N ASP A 4 -12.30 -7.37 -8.63
CA ASP A 4 -12.06 -6.87 -9.98
C ASP A 4 -10.61 -7.19 -10.37
N GLU A 5 -10.42 -8.11 -11.32
CA GLU A 5 -9.12 -8.61 -11.77
C GLU A 5 -8.24 -7.54 -12.45
N PHE A 6 -8.78 -6.35 -12.68
CA PHE A 6 -8.11 -5.27 -13.41
C PHE A 6 -7.73 -4.07 -12.55
N LEU A 7 -8.00 -4.11 -11.24
CA LEU A 7 -7.58 -3.02 -10.36
C LEU A 7 -6.05 -3.01 -10.23
N PRO A 8 -5.40 -1.83 -10.33
CA PRO A 8 -3.98 -1.73 -10.11
C PRO A 8 -3.62 -2.20 -8.70
N SER A 9 -2.53 -2.95 -8.60
CA SER A 9 -1.97 -3.45 -7.34
C SER A 9 -0.55 -2.94 -7.13
N VAL A 10 -0.10 -3.01 -5.89
CA VAL A 10 1.24 -2.62 -5.44
C VAL A 10 1.83 -3.76 -4.63
N ASP A 11 3.13 -4.00 -4.80
CA ASP A 11 3.85 -4.99 -4.01
C ASP A 11 3.87 -4.60 -2.53
N LEU A 12 3.54 -5.56 -1.65
CA LEU A 12 3.59 -5.34 -0.21
C LEU A 12 5.02 -5.02 0.25
N ASP A 13 6.03 -5.67 -0.32
CA ASP A 13 7.45 -5.39 0.01
C ASP A 13 7.83 -3.93 -0.22
N PHE A 14 7.39 -3.33 -1.34
CA PHE A 14 7.61 -1.91 -1.61
C PHE A 14 6.91 -1.03 -0.58
N LEU A 15 5.65 -1.34 -0.28
CA LEU A 15 4.86 -0.62 0.74
C LEU A 15 5.51 -0.71 2.12
N GLU A 16 5.93 -1.90 2.55
CA GLU A 16 6.60 -2.08 3.84
C GLU A 16 7.90 -1.29 3.92
N SER A 17 8.70 -1.29 2.86
CA SER A 17 9.93 -0.48 2.79
C SER A 17 9.65 1.02 2.97
N GLN A 18 8.63 1.56 2.32
CA GLN A 18 8.23 2.97 2.49
C GLN A 18 7.67 3.27 3.88
N ILE A 19 6.89 2.35 4.46
CA ILE A 19 6.28 2.48 5.78
C ILE A 19 7.35 2.45 6.88
N LEU A 20 8.31 1.54 6.80
CA LEU A 20 9.42 1.47 7.75
C LEU A 20 10.40 2.63 7.55
N GLY A 21 10.64 3.02 6.30
CA GLY A 21 11.53 4.14 5.94
C GLY A 21 10.98 5.53 6.31
N CYS A 22 9.67 5.68 6.54
CA CYS A 22 9.10 7.00 6.86
C CYS A 22 9.41 7.49 8.28
N GLY A 23 9.95 6.63 9.15
CA GLY A 23 10.35 6.97 10.53
C GLY A 23 9.21 7.35 11.47
N LYS A 24 7.95 7.21 11.03
CA LYS A 24 6.74 7.53 11.82
C LYS A 24 6.08 6.30 12.45
N VAL A 25 6.65 5.11 12.27
CA VAL A 25 6.07 3.82 12.64
C VAL A 25 6.90 3.19 13.74
N LEU A 26 6.22 2.62 14.75
CA LEU A 26 6.87 1.82 15.78
C LEU A 26 7.30 0.47 15.17
N LEU A 27 8.61 0.23 15.10
CA LEU A 27 9.18 -0.96 14.43
C LEU A 27 8.67 -2.28 15.04
N ASP A 28 8.51 -2.33 16.36
CA ASP A 28 8.02 -3.53 17.08
C ASP A 28 6.48 -3.69 17.07
N SER A 29 5.76 -2.82 16.37
CA SER A 29 4.30 -2.84 16.35
C SER A 29 3.66 -3.64 15.21
N LYS A 30 4.49 -4.34 14.41
CA LYS A 30 4.01 -5.16 13.30
C LYS A 30 3.21 -6.35 13.83
N VAL A 31 1.91 -6.38 13.51
CA VAL A 31 1.02 -7.50 13.83
C VAL A 31 0.45 -8.04 12.52
N LYS A 32 0.71 -9.31 12.20
CA LYS A 32 0.13 -9.98 11.03
C LYS A 32 -0.95 -10.97 11.49
N VAL A 33 -2.16 -10.82 10.96
CA VAL A 33 -3.30 -11.72 11.18
C VAL A 33 -3.85 -12.14 9.83
N GLY A 34 -3.57 -13.38 9.42
CA GLY A 34 -3.90 -13.88 8.08
C GLY A 34 -3.28 -13.00 6.98
N ASN A 35 -4.13 -12.46 6.11
CA ASN A 35 -3.76 -11.57 4.99
C ASN A 35 -3.75 -10.09 5.38
N THR A 36 -3.84 -9.76 6.67
CA THR A 36 -3.88 -8.39 7.16
C THR A 36 -2.67 -8.11 8.02
N THR A 37 -1.90 -7.08 7.65
CA THR A 37 -0.74 -6.61 8.39
C THR A 37 -1.06 -5.24 8.98
N SER A 38 -0.87 -5.09 10.28
CA SER A 38 -1.15 -3.85 11.00
C SER A 38 0.13 -3.27 11.58
N TYR A 39 0.20 -1.93 11.60
CA TYR A 39 1.28 -1.15 12.18
C TYR A 39 0.71 -0.05 13.08
N VAL A 40 1.47 0.36 14.08
CA VAL A 40 1.13 1.49 14.95
C VAL A 40 2.09 2.64 14.70
N LEU A 41 1.53 3.80 14.40
CA LEU A 41 2.28 5.05 14.26
C LEU A 41 2.83 5.52 15.62
N ASP A 42 4.05 6.03 15.63
CA ASP A 42 4.64 6.72 16.76
C ASP A 42 4.21 8.20 16.80
N ASN A 43 2.99 8.48 17.26
CA ASN A 43 2.47 9.84 17.35
C ASN A 43 1.50 9.96 18.52
N ASN A 44 1.44 11.10 19.21
CA ASN A 44 0.58 11.31 20.38
C ASN A 44 -0.92 11.51 20.05
N LYS A 45 -1.41 10.94 18.95
CA LYS A 45 -2.83 10.98 18.54
C LYS A 45 -3.61 9.82 19.17
N ALA A 46 -4.93 9.90 19.17
CA ALA A 46 -5.79 8.81 19.61
C ALA A 46 -5.49 7.50 18.84
N MET A 47 -5.57 6.35 19.53
CA MET A 47 -5.16 5.02 19.01
C MET A 47 -5.74 4.69 17.62
N HIS A 48 -7.02 4.97 17.39
CA HIS A 48 -7.67 4.74 16.09
C HIS A 48 -7.03 5.53 14.92
N LYS A 49 -6.39 6.68 15.21
CA LYS A 49 -5.64 7.48 14.23
C LYS A 49 -4.18 7.08 14.11
N ARG A 50 -3.69 6.17 14.96
CA ARG A 50 -2.33 5.62 14.91
C ARG A 50 -2.27 4.27 14.20
N LEU A 51 -3.40 3.57 14.11
CA LEU A 51 -3.44 2.28 13.43
C LEU A 51 -3.33 2.46 11.92
N ILE A 52 -2.45 1.67 11.33
CA ILE A 52 -2.32 1.42 9.90
C ILE A 52 -2.71 -0.02 9.68
N ILE A 53 -3.61 -0.26 8.75
CA ILE A 53 -4.06 -1.60 8.39
C ILE A 53 -3.79 -1.76 6.90
N ILE A 54 -3.05 -2.80 6.55
CA ILE A 54 -2.78 -3.20 5.18
C ILE A 54 -3.44 -4.55 4.98
N ARG A 55 -4.32 -4.65 3.99
CA ARG A 55 -4.96 -5.90 3.62
C ARG A 55 -4.46 -6.34 2.26
N GLU A 56 -3.84 -7.51 2.22
CA GLU A 56 -3.43 -8.19 1.01
C GLU A 56 -4.68 -8.72 0.28
N LEU A 57 -4.79 -8.46 -1.03
CA LEU A 57 -5.82 -9.04 -1.91
C LEU A 57 -5.43 -10.46 -2.33
N LYS A 58 -4.17 -10.61 -2.71
CA LYS A 58 -3.46 -11.87 -2.99
C LYS A 58 -2.10 -11.80 -2.30
N VAL A 59 -1.37 -12.92 -2.27
CA VAL A 59 -0.03 -12.97 -1.66
C VAL A 59 0.84 -11.85 -2.25
N ASN A 60 1.35 -10.96 -1.38
CA ASN A 60 2.20 -9.82 -1.74
C ASN A 60 1.51 -8.71 -2.56
N GLU A 61 0.20 -8.74 -2.76
CA GLU A 61 -0.52 -7.74 -3.55
C GLU A 61 -1.46 -6.89 -2.68
N VAL A 62 -1.25 -5.58 -2.70
CA VAL A 62 -2.12 -4.59 -2.05
C VAL A 62 -2.83 -3.77 -3.12
N ASN A 63 -4.14 -3.52 -2.94
CA ASN A 63 -4.89 -2.62 -3.82
C ASN A 63 -4.20 -1.24 -3.87
N PHE A 64 -4.02 -0.68 -5.07
CA PHE A 64 -3.46 0.65 -5.27
C PHE A 64 -4.24 1.75 -4.54
N GLU A 65 -5.55 1.64 -4.36
CA GLU A 65 -6.34 2.62 -3.59
C GLU A 65 -5.95 2.63 -2.10
N ASN A 66 -5.74 1.44 -1.53
CA ASN A 66 -5.24 1.30 -0.17
C ASN A 66 -3.82 1.86 -0.07
N ALA A 67 -2.95 1.53 -1.03
CA ALA A 67 -1.58 2.05 -1.10
C ALA A 67 -1.56 3.59 -1.20
N THR A 68 -2.44 4.17 -2.00
CA THR A 68 -2.61 5.62 -2.19
C THR A 68 -3.01 6.28 -0.89
N SER A 69 -4.01 5.73 -0.19
CA SER A 69 -4.46 6.25 1.11
C SER A 69 -3.33 6.26 2.15
N LEU A 70 -2.49 5.22 2.16
CA LEU A 70 -1.31 5.14 3.03
C LEU A 70 -0.23 6.14 2.60
N ALA A 71 0.03 6.29 1.30
CA ALA A 71 1.02 7.20 0.77
C ALA A 71 0.69 8.67 1.07
N ILE A 72 -0.59 9.08 0.99
CA ILE A 72 -1.04 10.41 1.42
C ILE A 72 -0.76 10.60 2.90
N ARG A 73 -1.16 9.63 3.73
CA ARG A 73 -1.07 9.73 5.20
C ARG A 73 0.37 9.74 5.70
N LEU A 74 1.27 9.03 5.03
CA LEU A 74 2.67 8.87 5.44
C LEU A 74 3.63 9.83 4.72
N GLY A 75 3.19 10.40 3.60
CA GLY A 75 3.93 11.41 2.84
C GLY A 75 4.89 10.84 1.81
N PHE A 76 4.63 9.64 1.28
CA PHE A 76 5.45 9.00 0.24
C PHE A 76 4.76 8.94 -1.13
N MET A 77 3.78 9.79 -1.39
CA MET A 77 3.02 9.80 -2.66
C MET A 77 3.93 9.86 -3.90
N GLY A 78 4.99 10.66 -3.87
CA GLY A 78 5.97 10.71 -4.97
C GLY A 78 6.59 9.35 -5.27
N ALA A 79 7.05 8.63 -4.24
CA ALA A 79 7.62 7.29 -4.39
C ALA A 79 6.59 6.29 -4.92
N LEU A 80 5.34 6.36 -4.46
CA LEU A 80 4.26 5.50 -4.96
C LEU A 80 3.98 5.76 -6.45
N LEU A 81 3.92 7.02 -6.88
CA LEU A 81 3.66 7.37 -8.28
C LEU A 81 4.82 6.97 -9.20
N GLU A 82 6.07 7.12 -8.75
CA GLU A 82 7.23 6.66 -9.51
C GLU A 82 7.25 5.12 -9.60
N TRP A 83 7.01 4.43 -8.49
CA TRP A 83 6.86 2.97 -8.50
C TRP A 83 5.75 2.54 -9.47
N TYR A 84 4.61 3.24 -9.46
CA TYR A 84 3.51 2.96 -10.37
C TYR A 84 3.93 3.17 -11.83
N LYS A 85 4.60 4.27 -12.19
CA LYS A 85 5.06 4.49 -13.57
C LYS A 85 6.01 3.38 -14.05
N THR A 86 6.88 2.88 -13.19
CA THR A 86 7.88 1.85 -13.54
C THR A 86 7.30 0.44 -13.57
N ASN A 87 6.37 0.12 -12.69
CA ASN A 87 5.88 -1.26 -12.46
C ASN A 87 4.45 -1.50 -12.95
N LYS A 88 3.75 -0.46 -13.39
CA LYS A 88 2.42 -0.59 -13.97
C LYS A 88 2.51 -1.37 -15.27
N ASN A 89 1.97 -2.58 -15.24
CA ASN A 89 1.88 -3.50 -16.37
C ASN A 89 0.81 -3.11 -17.43
N TRP A 90 0.39 -1.84 -17.50
CA TRP A 90 -0.42 -1.41 -18.64
C TRP A 90 0.52 -1.24 -19.83
N LYS A 91 0.32 -2.04 -20.88
CA LYS A 91 0.88 -1.74 -22.20
C LYS A 91 0.44 -0.32 -22.55
N ASP A 92 1.37 0.64 -22.55
CA ASP A 92 1.18 1.91 -23.24
C ASP A 92 0.79 1.57 -24.68
N GLY A 93 -0.49 1.80 -25.05
CA GLY A 93 -0.99 1.55 -26.41
C GLY A 93 -1.93 0.36 -26.63
N GLY A 94 -2.64 -0.13 -25.61
CA GLY A 94 -3.77 -1.06 -25.82
C GLY A 94 -5.05 -0.41 -26.34
N TYR A 95 -4.99 0.36 -27.44
CA TYR A 95 -6.20 0.55 -28.26
C TYR A 95 -6.50 -0.81 -28.88
N PHE A 96 -7.43 -1.56 -28.32
CA PHE A 96 -8.03 -2.65 -29.08
C PHE A 96 -8.97 -1.99 -30.10
N GLU A 97 -8.55 -1.97 -31.36
CA GLU A 97 -9.49 -1.79 -32.47
C GLU A 97 -10.49 -2.95 -32.40
N HIS A 98 -11.76 -2.61 -32.23
CA HIS A 98 -12.89 -3.45 -32.62
C HIS A 98 -13.70 -2.69 -33.66
#